data_AF-A0A1Q7KGB3-F1
#
_entry.id   AF-A0A1Q7KGB3-F1
#
_cell.length_a   1.000
_cell.length_b   1.000
_cell.length_c   1.000
_cell.angle_alpha   90.00
_cell.angle_beta   90.00
_cell.angle_gamma   90.00
#
_symmetry.space_group_name_H-M   'P 1'
#
loop_
_entity.id
_entity.type
_entity.pdbx_description
1 polymer ?
#
loop_
_entity_poly.entity_id
_entity_poly.type
_entity_poly.pdbx_seq_one_letter_code
_entity_poly.pdbx_strand_id
1 'polypeptide(L)'
;MREAVVDAKVAVAEIQEAIARTERELALERQRLADAERRGRLAGEIQDQETVAVAERFAAKHRERLGVLERKLVAQREELALAQRELDEMQAQLKSAERERPMMEARRSAQEAGDGAAGVDLQDELLKSDMDRAAREAAAARQLEELKKKMRKD
;
A
#
# COMPACT_ATOMS: atom_id res chain seq x y z
N MET A 1 -4.78 -1.44 11.63
CA MET A 1 -4.10 -0.15 11.36
C MET A 1 -2.89 0.06 12.23
N ARG A 2 -3.00 0.07 13.57
CA ARG A 2 -1.81 0.10 14.46
C ARG A 2 -0.85 -1.07 14.23
N GLU A 3 -1.40 -2.28 14.14
CA GLU A 3 -0.63 -3.50 13.81
C GLU A 3 0.07 -3.39 12.46
N ALA A 4 -0.66 -3.05 11.38
CA ALA A 4 -0.08 -2.81 10.07
C ALA A 4 1.06 -1.78 10.05
N VAL A 5 0.99 -0.70 10.85
CA VAL A 5 2.09 0.27 11.01
C VAL A 5 3.30 -0.36 11.71
N VAL A 6 3.09 -1.25 12.68
CA VAL A 6 4.18 -1.99 13.34
C VAL A 6 4.83 -2.94 12.34
N ASP A 7 4.05 -3.70 11.57
CA ASP A 7 4.56 -4.61 10.56
C ASP A 7 5.38 -3.86 9.49
N ALA A 8 4.88 -2.71 9.02
CA ALA A 8 5.59 -1.85 8.09
C ALA A 8 6.92 -1.33 8.66
N LYS A 9 6.98 -1.00 9.97
CA LYS A 9 8.25 -0.64 10.64
C LYS A 9 9.25 -1.79 10.66
N VAL A 10 8.78 -3.00 10.92
CA VAL A 10 9.63 -4.20 10.90
C VAL A 10 10.19 -4.42 9.50
N ALA A 11 9.34 -4.36 8.47
CA ALA A 11 9.77 -4.50 7.08
C ALA A 11 10.83 -3.46 6.68
N VAL A 12 10.64 -2.18 7.06
CA VAL A 12 11.65 -1.12 6.84
C VAL A 12 12.99 -1.47 7.52
N ALA A 13 12.95 -1.94 8.77
CA ALA A 13 14.17 -2.32 9.49
C ALA A 13 14.88 -3.52 8.83
N GLU A 14 14.13 -4.50 8.34
CA GLU A 14 14.68 -5.67 7.63
C GLU A 14 15.38 -5.26 6.33
N ILE A 15 14.79 -4.33 5.56
CA ILE A 15 15.40 -3.79 4.34
C ILE A 15 16.70 -3.03 4.68
N GLN A 16 16.68 -2.20 5.73
CA GLN A 16 17.88 -1.49 6.19
C GLN A 16 19.01 -2.46 6.59
N GLU A 17 18.68 -3.54 7.29
CA GLU A 17 19.66 -4.56 7.66
C GLU A 17 20.19 -5.31 6.42
N ALA A 18 19.31 -5.61 5.46
CA ALA A 18 19.69 -6.22 4.19
C ALA A 18 20.64 -5.33 3.39
N ILE A 19 20.42 -4.01 3.36
CA ILE A 19 21.35 -3.03 2.78
C ILE A 19 22.71 -3.11 3.49
N ALA A 20 22.73 -3.05 4.82
CA ALA A 20 23.98 -3.10 5.58
C ALA A 20 24.75 -4.42 5.38
N ARG A 21 24.05 -5.54 5.17
CA ARG A 21 24.69 -6.81 4.77
C ARG A 21 25.29 -6.72 3.37
N THR A 22 24.53 -6.24 2.38
CA THR A 22 25.02 -6.07 1.00
C THR A 22 26.22 -5.10 0.92
N GLU A 23 26.24 -4.03 1.71
CA GLU A 23 27.36 -3.09 1.77
C GLU A 23 28.64 -3.73 2.33
N ARG A 24 28.51 -4.57 3.36
CA ARG A 24 29.64 -5.37 3.89
C ARG A 24 30.14 -6.37 2.85
N GLU A 25 29.23 -7.06 2.16
CA GLU A 25 29.59 -7.97 1.07
C GLU A 25 30.32 -7.25 -0.06
N LEU A 26 29.87 -6.06 -0.45
CA LEU A 26 30.54 -5.21 -1.44
C LEU A 26 31.95 -4.83 -1.01
N ALA A 27 32.14 -4.41 0.24
CA ALA A 27 33.46 -4.05 0.76
C ALA A 27 34.44 -5.24 0.70
N LEU A 28 33.99 -6.42 1.15
CA LEU A 28 34.79 -7.65 1.09
C LEU A 28 35.11 -8.06 -0.35
N GLU A 29 34.15 -7.94 -1.26
CA GLU A 29 34.35 -8.31 -2.65
C GLU A 29 35.30 -7.35 -3.37
N ARG A 30 35.25 -6.05 -3.07
CA ARG A 30 36.22 -5.06 -3.57
C ARG A 30 37.64 -5.36 -3.10
N GLN A 31 37.79 -5.76 -1.83
CA GLN A 31 39.09 -6.19 -1.31
C GLN A 31 39.62 -7.42 -2.06
N ARG A 32 38.77 -8.44 -2.28
CA ARG A 32 39.15 -9.65 -3.01
C ARG A 32 39.56 -9.35 -4.46
N LEU A 33 38.85 -8.46 -5.13
CA LEU A 33 39.24 -8.00 -6.46
C LEU A 33 40.63 -7.35 -6.44
N ALA A 34 40.85 -6.40 -5.53
CA ALA A 34 42.13 -5.71 -5.39
C ALA A 34 43.28 -6.68 -5.06
N ASP A 35 43.01 -7.71 -4.26
CA ASP A 35 43.96 -8.78 -3.93
C ASP A 35 44.30 -9.64 -5.14
N ALA A 36 43.30 -10.07 -5.92
CA ALA A 36 43.52 -10.83 -7.15
C ALA A 36 44.35 -10.03 -8.16
N GLU A 37 44.00 -8.76 -8.38
CA GLU A 37 44.72 -7.90 -9.32
C GLU A 37 46.15 -7.61 -8.86
N ARG A 38 46.37 -7.38 -7.55
CA ARG A 38 47.74 -7.21 -7.01
C ARG A 38 48.58 -8.46 -7.19
N ARG A 39 48.03 -9.64 -6.88
CA ARG A 39 48.73 -10.92 -7.06
C ARG A 39 49.07 -11.18 -8.53
N GLY A 40 48.15 -10.88 -9.44
CA GLY A 40 48.41 -10.96 -10.88
C GLY A 40 49.57 -10.06 -11.32
N ARG A 41 49.63 -8.81 -10.83
CA ARG A 41 50.76 -7.91 -11.12
C ARG A 41 52.10 -8.45 -10.61
N LEU A 42 52.14 -8.89 -9.34
CA LEU A 42 53.36 -9.46 -8.75
C LEU A 42 53.84 -10.71 -9.48
N ALA A 43 52.91 -11.58 -9.92
CA ALA A 43 53.25 -12.75 -10.73
C ALA A 43 53.84 -12.36 -12.09
N GLY A 44 53.30 -11.30 -12.71
CA GLY A 44 53.83 -10.75 -13.96
C GLY A 44 55.27 -10.25 -13.83
N GLU A 45 55.62 -9.63 -12.71
CA GLU A 45 57.00 -9.15 -12.43
C GLU A 45 58.02 -10.29 -12.42
N ILE A 46 57.62 -11.49 -11.99
CA ILE A 46 58.47 -12.70 -11.95
C ILE A 46 58.24 -13.63 -13.14
N GLN A 47 57.49 -13.19 -14.16
CA GLN A 47 57.17 -13.95 -15.37
C GLN A 47 56.40 -15.27 -15.13
N ASP A 48 55.68 -15.39 -14.01
CA ASP A 48 54.79 -16.53 -13.75
C ASP A 48 53.44 -16.33 -14.47
N GLN A 49 53.40 -16.76 -15.73
CA GLN A 49 52.23 -16.61 -16.60
C GLN A 49 51.02 -17.44 -16.15
N GLU A 50 51.24 -18.56 -15.46
CA GLU A 50 50.15 -19.39 -14.96
C GLU A 50 49.40 -18.65 -13.85
N THR A 51 50.12 -18.09 -12.88
CA THR A 51 49.50 -17.31 -11.80
C THR A 51 48.85 -16.04 -12.34
N VAL A 52 49.42 -15.37 -13.33
CA VAL A 52 48.78 -14.21 -14.01
C VAL A 52 47.41 -14.61 -14.59
N ALA A 53 47.36 -15.69 -15.39
CA ALA A 53 46.12 -16.13 -16.02
C ALA A 53 45.06 -16.54 -14.99
N VAL A 54 45.47 -17.18 -13.89
CA VAL A 54 44.56 -17.50 -12.78
C VAL A 54 44.04 -16.22 -12.12
N ALA A 55 44.92 -15.28 -11.78
CA ALA A 55 44.55 -14.02 -11.15
C ALA A 55 43.54 -13.22 -12.00
N GLU A 56 43.73 -13.16 -13.32
CA GLU A 56 42.81 -12.50 -14.25
C GLU A 56 41.42 -13.15 -14.24
N ARG A 57 41.34 -14.48 -14.26
CA ARG A 57 40.07 -15.21 -14.17
C ARG A 57 39.33 -14.93 -12.86
N PHE A 58 40.04 -14.87 -11.74
CA PHE A 58 39.44 -14.51 -10.45
C PHE A 58 38.99 -13.05 -10.42
N ALA A 59 39.82 -12.13 -10.93
CA ALA A 59 39.47 -10.72 -11.02
C ALA A 59 38.21 -10.50 -11.88
N ALA A 60 38.08 -11.19 -13.02
CA ALA A 60 36.87 -11.14 -13.84
C ALA A 60 35.61 -11.57 -13.06
N LYS A 61 35.68 -12.71 -12.35
CA LYS A 61 34.57 -13.19 -11.49
C LYS A 61 34.21 -12.19 -10.39
N HIS A 62 35.20 -11.59 -9.74
CA HIS A 62 34.97 -10.61 -8.69
C HIS A 62 34.32 -9.33 -9.25
N ARG A 63 34.73 -8.87 -10.44
CA ARG A 63 34.08 -7.72 -11.13
C ARG A 63 32.62 -8.00 -11.47
N GLU A 64 32.32 -9.19 -12.00
CA GLU A 64 30.94 -9.61 -12.28
C GLU A 64 30.09 -9.61 -11.00
N ARG A 65 30.62 -10.19 -9.91
CA ARG A 65 29.94 -10.24 -8.62
C ARG A 65 29.74 -8.85 -8.02
N LEU A 66 30.73 -7.95 -8.13
CA LEU A 66 30.57 -6.55 -7.74
C LEU A 66 29.43 -5.89 -8.50
N GLY A 67 29.37 -6.03 -9.82
CA GLY A 67 28.30 -5.44 -10.63
C GLY A 67 26.91 -5.95 -10.23
N VAL A 68 26.78 -7.23 -9.85
CA VAL A 68 25.52 -7.77 -9.31
C VAL A 68 25.18 -7.17 -7.95
N LEU A 69 26.14 -7.12 -7.02
CA LEU A 69 25.92 -6.58 -5.68
C LEU A 69 25.62 -5.07 -5.70
N GLU A 70 26.23 -4.31 -6.62
CA GLU A 70 25.96 -2.87 -6.78
C GLU A 70 24.53 -2.63 -7.29
N ARG A 71 24.08 -3.39 -8.29
CA ARG A 71 22.67 -3.32 -8.75
C ARG A 71 21.70 -3.73 -7.64
N LYS A 72 22.02 -4.78 -6.89
CA LYS A 72 21.23 -5.21 -5.72
C LYS A 72 21.12 -4.08 -4.70
N LEU A 73 22.22 -3.40 -4.37
CA LEU A 73 22.23 -2.30 -3.41
C LEU A 73 21.36 -1.12 -3.89
N VAL A 74 21.41 -0.79 -5.18
CA VAL A 74 20.54 0.25 -5.77
C VAL A 74 19.08 -0.13 -5.60
N ALA A 75 18.69 -1.34 -6.02
CA ALA A 75 17.32 -1.81 -5.90
C ALA A 75 16.82 -1.82 -4.44
N GLN A 76 17.63 -2.28 -3.50
CA GLN A 76 17.28 -2.29 -2.07
C GLN A 76 17.09 -0.86 -1.50
N ARG A 77 17.87 0.12 -1.97
CA ARG A 77 17.71 1.53 -1.56
C ARG A 77 16.45 2.15 -2.13
N GLU A 78 16.09 1.81 -3.38
CA GLU A 78 14.84 2.23 -4.00
C GLU A 78 13.62 1.62 -3.27
N GLU A 79 13.71 0.34 -2.93
CA GLU A 79 12.71 -0.38 -2.12
C GLU A 79 12.54 0.26 -0.74
N LEU A 80 13.65 0.56 -0.04
CA LEU A 80 13.61 1.26 1.24
C LEU A 80 12.91 2.62 1.13
N ALA A 81 13.19 3.38 0.06
CA ALA A 81 12.57 4.67 -0.15
C ALA A 81 11.05 4.56 -0.39
N LEU A 82 10.59 3.51 -1.06
CA LEU A 82 9.16 3.20 -1.22
C LEU A 82 8.52 2.83 0.12
N ALA A 83 9.10 1.85 0.82
CA ALA A 83 8.59 1.36 2.10
C ALA A 83 8.52 2.47 3.16
N GLN A 84 9.50 3.39 3.19
CA GLN A 84 9.47 4.52 4.10
C GLN A 84 8.33 5.49 3.80
N ARG A 85 8.07 5.80 2.51
CA ARG A 85 6.93 6.65 2.13
C ARG A 85 5.60 6.02 2.53
N GLU A 86 5.43 4.73 2.26
CA GLU A 86 4.23 4.00 2.66
C GLU A 86 4.03 4.00 4.17
N LEU A 87 5.09 3.77 4.94
CA LEU A 87 5.05 3.83 6.39
C LEU A 87 4.64 5.22 6.89
N ASP A 88 5.20 6.29 6.32
CA ASP A 88 4.88 7.67 6.69
C ASP A 88 3.40 7.99 6.40
N GLU A 89 2.88 7.55 5.26
CA GLU A 89 1.46 7.67 4.89
C GLU A 89 0.55 6.91 5.88
N MET A 90 0.87 5.66 6.21
CA MET A 90 0.10 4.86 7.17
C MET A 90 0.11 5.51 8.57
N GLN A 91 1.25 6.07 8.99
CA GLN A 91 1.35 6.80 10.26
C GLN A 91 0.50 8.07 10.26
N ALA A 92 0.49 8.82 9.16
CA ALA A 92 -0.33 10.01 9.02
C ALA A 92 -1.83 9.68 9.11
N GLN A 93 -2.27 8.63 8.41
CA GLN A 93 -3.64 8.15 8.47
C GLN A 93 -4.02 7.65 9.87
N LEU A 94 -3.12 6.92 10.56
CA LEU A 94 -3.37 6.46 11.93
C LEU A 94 -3.58 7.64 12.87
N LYS A 95 -2.75 8.67 12.75
CA LYS A 95 -2.84 9.89 13.55
C LYS A 95 -4.12 10.67 13.29
N SER A 96 -4.59 10.76 12.03
CA SER A 96 -5.88 11.41 11.73
C SER A 96 -7.05 10.61 12.30
N ALA A 97 -7.06 9.28 12.11
CA ALA A 97 -8.10 8.41 12.65
C ALA A 97 -8.18 8.48 14.18
N GLU A 98 -7.05 8.52 14.87
CA GLU A 98 -7.01 8.67 16.34
C GLU A 98 -7.53 10.03 16.82
N ARG A 99 -7.33 11.11 16.03
CA ARG A 99 -7.85 12.45 16.33
C ARG A 99 -9.35 12.57 16.07
N GLU A 100 -9.87 11.91 15.04
CA GLU A 100 -11.28 11.94 14.67
C GLU A 100 -12.13 11.02 15.55
N ARG A 101 -11.51 10.01 16.17
CA ARG A 101 -12.18 9.02 17.00
C ARG A 101 -13.11 9.60 18.08
N PRO A 102 -12.71 10.59 18.90
CA PRO A 102 -13.60 11.17 19.91
C PRO A 102 -14.81 11.90 19.29
N MET A 103 -14.61 12.58 18.16
CA MET A 103 -15.70 13.26 17.44
C MET A 103 -16.68 12.26 16.83
N MET A 104 -16.18 11.15 16.29
CA MET A 104 -16.99 10.07 15.73
C MET A 104 -17.74 9.30 16.84
N GLU A 105 -17.11 9.06 17.98
CA GLU A 105 -17.74 8.46 19.16
C GLU A 105 -18.84 9.38 19.73
N ALA A 106 -18.59 10.70 19.83
CA ALA A 106 -19.58 11.68 20.25
C ALA A 106 -20.75 11.83 19.26
N ARG A 107 -20.48 11.72 17.96
CA ARG A 107 -21.52 11.73 16.92
C ARG A 107 -22.39 10.47 16.98
N ARG A 108 -21.79 9.30 17.19
CA ARG A 108 -22.55 8.05 17.37
C ARG A 108 -23.42 8.10 18.61
N SER A 109 -22.90 8.56 19.75
CA SER A 109 -23.69 8.66 20.98
C SER A 109 -24.82 9.68 20.87
N ALA A 110 -24.61 10.80 20.16
CA ALA A 110 -25.68 11.75 19.85
C ALA A 110 -26.75 11.17 18.90
N GLN A 111 -26.35 10.33 17.95
CA GLN A 111 -27.26 9.67 17.01
C GLN A 111 -28.07 8.56 17.70
N GLU A 112 -27.44 7.76 18.56
CA GLU A 112 -28.10 6.77 19.42
C GLU A 112 -29.07 7.42 20.42
N ALA A 113 -28.74 8.61 20.94
CA ALA A 113 -29.63 9.38 21.80
C ALA A 113 -30.80 10.03 21.03
N GLY A 114 -30.63 10.32 19.73
CA GLY A 114 -31.67 10.86 18.85
C GLY A 114 -32.67 9.80 18.35
N ASP A 115 -32.23 8.55 18.19
CA ASP A 115 -33.07 7.44 17.71
C ASP A 115 -34.16 7.01 18.71
N GLY A 116 -34.07 7.42 19.98
CA GLY A 116 -35.12 7.18 20.97
C GLY A 116 -36.44 7.93 20.70
N ALA A 117 -36.44 8.96 19.86
CA ALA A 117 -37.63 9.73 19.47
C ALA A 117 -38.11 9.42 18.03
N ALA A 118 -37.26 8.83 17.18
CA ALA A 118 -37.54 8.59 15.75
C ALA A 118 -38.42 7.35 15.47
N GLY A 119 -38.52 6.41 16.43
CA GLY A 119 -39.30 5.19 16.27
C GLY A 119 -40.82 5.42 16.10
N VAL A 120 -41.33 6.54 16.61
CA VAL A 120 -42.74 6.94 16.43
C VAL A 120 -42.96 7.70 15.11
N ASP A 121 -41.95 8.44 14.64
CA ASP A 121 -42.03 9.28 13.44
C ASP A 121 -41.92 8.46 12.15
N LEU A 122 -41.06 7.43 12.12
CA LEU A 122 -40.89 6.54 10.96
C LEU A 122 -42.16 5.78 10.60
N GLN A 123 -42.95 5.39 11.60
CA GLN A 123 -44.20 4.64 11.39
C GLN A 123 -45.30 5.56 10.87
N ASP A 124 -45.31 6.81 11.31
CA ASP A 124 -46.24 7.86 10.86
C ASP A 124 -45.89 8.37 9.44
N GLU A 125 -44.59 8.48 9.11
CA GLU A 125 -44.10 8.77 7.76
C GLU A 125 -44.42 7.64 6.76
N LEU A 126 -44.30 6.37 7.17
CA LEU A 126 -44.67 5.22 6.34
C LEU A 126 -46.17 5.23 6.03
N LEU A 127 -47.01 5.50 7.05
CA LEU A 127 -48.45 5.59 6.88
C LEU A 127 -48.84 6.72 5.91
N LYS A 128 -48.19 7.89 6.03
CA LYS A 128 -48.40 9.03 5.11
C LYS A 128 -48.03 8.69 3.67
N SER A 129 -46.89 8.03 3.46
CA SER A 129 -46.45 7.58 2.14
C SER A 129 -47.45 6.59 1.49
N ASP A 130 -47.97 5.65 2.26
CA ASP A 130 -48.97 4.69 1.79
C ASP A 130 -50.30 5.37 1.43
N MET A 131 -50.75 6.34 2.23
CA MET A 131 -51.94 7.13 1.93
C MET A 131 -51.78 7.97 0.65
N ASP A 132 -50.62 8.60 0.45
CA ASP A 132 -50.32 9.39 -0.74
C ASP A 132 -50.22 8.53 -2.00
N ARG A 133 -49.75 7.29 -1.87
CA ARG A 133 -49.75 6.32 -2.97
C ARG A 133 -51.18 5.91 -3.33
N ALA A 134 -51.99 5.56 -2.35
CA ALA A 134 -53.39 5.18 -2.56
C ALA A 134 -54.20 6.31 -3.20
N ALA A 135 -53.98 7.56 -2.79
CA ALA A 135 -54.63 8.74 -3.36
C ALA A 135 -54.27 8.93 -4.85
N ARG A 136 -53.00 8.75 -5.21
CA ARG A 136 -52.52 8.84 -6.61
C ARG A 136 -53.09 7.71 -7.47
N GLU A 137 -53.11 6.49 -6.96
CA GLU A 137 -53.68 5.34 -7.67
C GLU A 137 -55.20 5.52 -7.90
N ALA A 138 -55.93 6.02 -6.89
CA ALA A 138 -57.35 6.33 -7.02
C ALA A 138 -57.64 7.49 -8.00
N ALA A 139 -56.75 8.47 -8.11
CA ALA A 139 -56.86 9.55 -9.10
C ALA A 139 -56.61 9.02 -10.53
N ALA A 140 -55.58 8.18 -10.71
CA ALA A 140 -55.28 7.56 -11.99
C ALA A 140 -56.40 6.62 -12.46
N ALA A 141 -56.99 5.85 -11.54
CA ALA A 141 -58.12 4.98 -11.85
C ALA A 141 -59.35 5.77 -12.35
N ARG A 142 -59.66 6.91 -11.74
CA ARG A 142 -60.74 7.81 -12.17
C ARG A 142 -60.49 8.38 -13.57
N GLN A 143 -59.27 8.82 -13.85
CA GLN A 143 -58.89 9.31 -15.18
C GLN A 143 -58.99 8.21 -16.25
N LEU A 144 -58.58 6.98 -15.91
CA LEU A 144 -58.73 5.81 -16.79
C LEU A 144 -60.20 5.47 -17.06
N GLU A 145 -61.08 5.53 -16.07
CA GLU A 145 -62.52 5.32 -16.29
C GLU A 145 -63.14 6.40 -17.17
N GLU A 146 -62.77 7.67 -16.98
CA GLU A 146 -63.24 8.76 -17.83
C GLU A 146 -62.79 8.60 -19.27
N LEU A 147 -61.52 8.21 -19.49
CA LEU A 147 -61.00 7.89 -20.83
C LEU A 147 -61.72 6.69 -21.46
N LYS A 148 -61.94 5.61 -20.69
CA LYS A 148 -62.71 4.44 -21.15
C LYS A 148 -64.15 4.78 -21.52
N LYS A 149 -64.81 5.67 -20.76
CA LYS A 149 -66.18 6.14 -21.07
C LYS A 149 -66.22 7.00 -22.34
N LYS A 150 -65.19 7.83 -22.59
CA LYS A 150 -65.08 8.61 -23.83
C LYS A 150 -64.84 7.71 -25.04
N MET A 151 -63.95 6.72 -24.94
CA MET A 151 -63.64 5.78 -26.04
C MET A 151 -64.76 4.78 -26.37
N ARG A 152 -65.76 4.59 -25.50
CA ARG A 152 -66.94 3.74 -25.75
C ARG A 152 -68.12 4.49 -26.36
N LYS A 153 -68.01 5.81 -26.50
CA LYS A 153 -69.09 6.69 -26.97
C LYS A 153 -68.89 7.20 -28.40
N ASP A 154 -67.78 6.82 -29.02
CA ASP A 154 -67.51 6.84 -30.46
C ASP A 154 -67.74 5.44 -31.06
#